data_AF-A0A3Q9SY76-F1
#
_entry.id   AF-A0A3Q9SY76-F1
#
_cell.length_a   1.000
_cell.length_b   1.000
_cell.length_c   1.000
_cell.angle_alpha   90.00
_cell.angle_beta   90.00
_cell.angle_gamma   90.00
#
_symmetry.space_group_name_H-M   'P 1'
#
loop_
_entity.id
_entity.type
_entity.pdbx_description
1 polymer ?
#
loop_
_entity_poly.entity_id
_entity_poly.type
_entity_poly.pdbx_seq_one_letter_code
_entity_poly.pdbx_strand_id
1 'polypeptide(L)'
;SAFGLASVSAALLVGAASVSADSVESAGPVAVAVTDSLDSEAAATKAEADLVAAKAELAAAEAAITAAKADFDTAQADLATAEATIAELEQKIPELEKKIQEVQEKLNYENRLSPERVGSDDEDDTEARRLIAEKEALKAELQKTKEALDTAKKAYAGIEERKQVAAAKLDAANKAFAGVEEKHAQAMAKFAEAFAAYKEAVKAELKAAGASDFYTKKIDSANTVAGVKTLREMILDSIAKPEVEPEAKPEPKPEPKPEPKPEPKPEPKPEPKPEPKPEPKPKPQPKPAPAPKPEAKKEEKKAAPKQDANKLPSTGEATNPFFTAAALAVMAGAGVAAVSTRRKEN
;
A
#
# COMPACT_ATOMS: atom_id res chain seq x y z
N SER A 1 32.83 23.34 29.64
CA SER A 1 32.36 23.32 28.25
C SER A 1 30.86 23.05 28.26
N ALA A 2 29.96 24.02 28.49
CA ALA A 2 29.72 25.29 27.82
C ALA A 2 29.43 25.12 26.32
N PHE A 3 28.18 24.83 25.97
CA PHE A 3 27.50 25.42 24.81
C PHE A 3 25.99 25.34 25.06
N GLY A 4 25.43 26.47 25.51
CA GLY A 4 24.00 26.71 25.52
C GLY A 4 23.57 27.28 24.17
N LEU A 5 22.40 26.88 23.70
CA LEU A 5 21.68 27.55 22.64
C LEU A 5 20.33 27.99 23.21
N ALA A 6 20.32 29.25 23.62
CA ALA A 6 19.12 30.05 23.84
C ALA A 6 18.78 30.81 22.54
N SER A 7 17.53 31.29 22.48
CA SER A 7 16.97 32.26 21.51
C SER A 7 16.39 31.62 20.23
N VAL A 8 15.22 32.02 19.72
CA VAL A 8 14.50 33.30 19.82
C VAL A 8 12.99 33.05 19.80
N SER A 9 12.26 33.47 20.84
CA SER A 9 10.82 33.71 20.76
C SER A 9 10.59 34.99 19.97
N ALA A 10 10.02 34.88 18.77
CA ALA A 10 9.54 36.03 18.02
C ALA A 10 8.20 36.49 18.62
N ALA A 11 8.27 37.36 19.63
CA ALA A 11 7.16 38.20 20.04
C ALA A 11 6.97 39.26 18.94
N LEU A 12 5.99 39.04 18.05
CA LEU A 12 5.56 40.08 17.12
C LEU A 12 4.75 41.11 17.93
N LEU A 13 5.38 42.26 18.16
CA LEU A 13 4.76 43.48 18.67
C LEU A 13 3.66 43.91 17.69
N VAL A 14 2.42 43.50 17.94
CA VAL A 14 1.25 44.13 17.33
C VAL A 14 1.12 45.50 17.99
N GLY A 15 1.53 46.53 17.27
CA GLY A 15 1.24 47.91 17.63
C GLY A 15 -0.28 48.07 17.73
N ALA A 16 -0.78 48.23 18.95
CA ALA A 16 -2.13 48.71 19.19
C ALA A 16 -2.18 50.17 18.72
N ALA A 17 -2.51 50.37 17.45
CA ALA A 17 -3.12 51.61 17.02
C ALA A 17 -4.50 51.65 17.69
N SER A 18 -4.60 52.41 18.78
CA SER A 18 -5.87 52.83 19.35
C SER A 18 -6.60 53.68 18.31
N VAL A 19 -7.36 53.02 17.43
CA VAL A 19 -8.44 53.66 16.70
C VAL A 19 -9.52 53.92 17.74
N SER A 20 -9.66 55.19 18.10
CA SER A 20 -10.75 55.71 18.89
C SER A 20 -12.07 55.17 18.35
N ALA A 21 -12.83 54.53 19.23
CA ALA A 21 -14.19 54.12 18.98
C ALA A 21 -15.09 55.36 18.89
N ASP A 22 -15.20 55.93 17.69
CA ASP A 22 -16.29 56.79 17.26
C ASP A 22 -16.29 56.77 15.73
N SER A 23 -17.45 56.57 15.10
CA SER A 23 -17.64 56.15 13.71
C SER A 23 -17.43 54.66 13.42
N VAL A 24 -18.30 53.81 13.96
CA VAL A 24 -18.73 52.60 13.23
C VAL A 24 -19.55 53.06 12.03
N GLU A 25 -18.85 53.58 11.03
CA GLU A 25 -19.39 53.79 9.69
C GLU A 25 -19.77 52.40 9.18
N SER A 26 -21.07 52.18 8.99
CA SER A 26 -21.67 50.98 8.42
C SER A 26 -20.92 50.55 7.16
N ALA A 27 -19.95 49.62 7.29
CA ALA A 27 -19.30 49.01 6.13
C ALA A 27 -20.40 48.48 5.21
N GLY A 28 -20.44 49.01 3.98
CA GLY A 28 -21.49 48.64 3.03
C GLY A 28 -21.51 47.13 2.79
N PRO A 29 -22.63 46.56 2.33
CA PRO A 29 -22.81 45.12 2.17
C PRO A 29 -21.73 44.44 1.31
N VAL A 30 -21.09 45.19 0.41
CA VAL A 30 -19.96 44.73 -0.41
C VAL A 30 -18.70 44.51 0.42
N ALA A 31 -18.35 45.42 1.33
CA ALA A 31 -17.12 45.34 2.11
C ALA A 31 -17.13 44.15 3.08
N VAL A 32 -18.29 43.85 3.67
CA VAL A 32 -18.49 42.67 4.55
C VAL A 32 -18.38 41.37 3.74
N ALA A 33 -18.97 41.31 2.55
CA ALA A 33 -18.88 40.12 1.71
C ALA A 33 -17.45 39.83 1.21
N VAL A 34 -16.66 40.88 0.96
CA VAL A 34 -15.24 40.76 0.60
C VAL A 34 -14.44 40.16 1.76
N THR A 35 -14.63 40.64 3.00
CA THR A 35 -13.91 40.10 4.17
C THR A 35 -14.27 38.63 4.41
N ASP A 36 -15.55 38.29 4.34
CA ASP A 36 -16.01 36.90 4.50
C ASP A 36 -15.44 35.97 3.42
N SER A 37 -15.32 36.44 2.18
CA SER A 37 -14.71 35.67 1.09
C SER A 37 -13.20 35.45 1.31
N LEU A 38 -12.48 36.42 1.87
CA LEU A 38 -11.05 36.29 2.13
C LEU A 38 -10.77 35.38 3.32
N ASP A 39 -11.56 35.49 4.39
CA ASP A 39 -11.43 34.62 5.56
C ASP A 39 -11.76 33.16 5.22
N SER A 40 -12.81 32.95 4.42
CA SER A 40 -13.16 31.61 3.95
C SER A 40 -12.16 31.04 2.93
N GLU A 41 -11.49 31.87 2.13
CA GLU A 41 -10.34 31.45 1.29
C GLU A 41 -9.19 30.93 2.16
N ALA A 42 -8.83 31.69 3.21
CA ALA A 42 -7.77 31.29 4.14
C ALA A 42 -8.11 29.99 4.88
N ALA A 43 -9.38 29.80 5.26
CA ALA A 43 -9.84 28.55 5.86
C ALA A 43 -9.78 27.37 4.89
N ALA A 44 -10.25 27.55 3.65
CA ALA A 44 -10.24 26.50 2.63
C ALA A 44 -8.83 26.10 2.21
N THR A 45 -7.92 27.07 2.01
CA THR A 45 -6.51 26.81 1.70
C THR A 45 -5.79 26.07 2.82
N LYS A 46 -6.04 26.44 4.08
CA LYS A 46 -5.50 25.69 5.23
C LYS A 46 -6.03 24.26 5.27
N ALA A 47 -7.34 24.06 5.09
CA ALA A 47 -7.94 22.73 5.07
C ALA A 47 -7.43 21.87 3.91
N GLU A 48 -7.13 22.47 2.75
CA GLU A 48 -6.49 21.79 1.62
C GLU A 48 -5.08 21.31 1.98
N ALA A 49 -4.29 22.15 2.63
CA ALA A 49 -2.95 21.79 3.10
C ALA A 49 -2.99 20.66 4.15
N ASP A 50 -3.93 20.72 5.11
CA ASP A 50 -4.13 19.69 6.12
C ASP A 50 -4.55 18.34 5.47
N LEU A 51 -5.40 18.38 4.44
CA LEU A 51 -5.79 17.20 3.67
C LEU A 51 -4.59 16.58 2.92
N VAL A 52 -3.74 17.41 2.30
CA VAL A 52 -2.51 16.93 1.64
C VAL A 52 -1.57 16.27 2.64
N ALA A 53 -1.39 16.88 3.82
CA ALA A 53 -0.57 16.32 4.89
C ALA A 53 -1.13 14.97 5.37
N ALA A 54 -2.44 14.88 5.63
CA ALA A 54 -3.09 13.65 6.05
C ALA A 54 -3.00 12.54 5.00
N LYS A 55 -3.06 12.89 3.71
CA LYS A 55 -2.86 11.93 2.61
C LYS A 55 -1.44 11.39 2.56
N ALA A 56 -0.44 12.23 2.85
CA ALA A 56 0.95 11.81 2.95
C ALA A 56 1.17 10.88 4.15
N GLU A 57 0.56 11.17 5.30
CA GLU A 57 0.59 10.28 6.48
C GLU A 57 -0.05 8.92 6.18
N LEU A 58 -1.19 8.90 5.46
CA LEU A 58 -1.86 7.67 5.06
C LEU A 58 -0.95 6.80 4.17
N ALA A 59 -0.32 7.39 3.16
CA ALA A 59 0.61 6.68 2.28
C ALA A 59 1.84 6.14 3.06
N ALA A 60 2.35 6.91 4.02
CA ALA A 60 3.44 6.45 4.88
C ALA A 60 3.02 5.27 5.78
N ALA A 61 1.79 5.27 6.30
CA ALA A 61 1.24 4.18 7.08
C ALA A 61 1.03 2.89 6.25
N GLU A 62 0.55 3.01 5.01
CA GLU A 62 0.45 1.88 4.07
C GLU A 62 1.82 1.26 3.76
N ALA A 63 2.83 2.12 3.55
CA ALA A 63 4.20 1.68 3.34
C ALA A 63 4.77 0.95 4.57
N ALA A 64 4.45 1.43 5.79
CA ALA A 64 4.86 0.80 7.03
C ALA A 64 4.23 -0.60 7.22
N ILE A 65 2.94 -0.76 6.90
CA ILE A 65 2.28 -2.08 6.89
C ILE A 65 2.97 -3.01 5.89
N THR A 66 3.24 -2.52 4.68
CA THR A 66 3.88 -3.30 3.62
C THR A 66 5.27 -3.79 4.05
N ALA A 67 6.07 -2.92 4.65
CA ALA A 67 7.39 -3.27 5.17
C ALA A 67 7.30 -4.29 6.34
N ALA A 68 6.40 -4.06 7.30
CA ALA A 68 6.22 -4.97 8.43
C ALA A 68 5.73 -6.36 7.99
N LYS A 69 4.89 -6.41 6.96
CA LYS A 69 4.44 -7.66 6.34
C LYS A 69 5.60 -8.41 5.68
N ALA A 70 6.45 -7.70 4.94
CA ALA A 70 7.63 -8.30 4.31
C ALA A 70 8.61 -8.87 5.35
N ASP A 71 8.83 -8.17 6.47
CA ASP A 71 9.65 -8.66 7.60
C ASP A 71 9.07 -9.96 8.18
N PHE A 72 7.75 -10.03 8.38
CA PHE A 72 7.06 -11.22 8.89
C PHE A 72 7.16 -12.40 7.92
N ASP A 73 6.88 -12.17 6.63
CA ASP A 73 6.92 -13.20 5.60
C ASP A 73 8.36 -13.74 5.44
N THR A 74 9.38 -12.88 5.55
CA THR A 74 10.80 -13.29 5.54
C THR A 74 11.14 -14.16 6.75
N ALA A 75 10.77 -13.74 7.96
CA ALA A 75 11.01 -14.52 9.17
C ALA A 75 10.30 -15.88 9.13
N GLN A 76 9.13 -15.96 8.51
CA GLN A 76 8.42 -17.22 8.30
C GLN A 76 9.15 -18.15 7.31
N ALA A 77 9.71 -17.61 6.23
CA ALA A 77 10.51 -18.39 5.28
C ALA A 77 11.82 -18.91 5.89
N ASP A 78 12.50 -18.08 6.69
CA ASP A 78 13.70 -18.48 7.43
C ASP A 78 13.39 -19.61 8.41
N LEU A 79 12.24 -19.54 9.08
CA LEU A 79 11.79 -20.55 10.03
C LEU A 79 11.54 -21.89 9.31
N ALA A 80 10.83 -21.89 8.18
CA ALA A 80 10.61 -23.09 7.39
C ALA A 80 11.92 -23.74 6.91
N THR A 81 12.91 -22.91 6.57
CA THR A 81 14.27 -23.38 6.19
C THR A 81 14.99 -24.03 7.38
N ALA A 82 14.86 -23.43 8.57
CA ALA A 82 15.41 -23.99 9.81
C ALA A 82 14.73 -25.32 10.20
N GLU A 83 13.40 -25.43 10.07
CA GLU A 83 12.64 -26.67 10.28
C GLU A 83 13.12 -27.78 9.36
N ALA A 84 13.29 -27.49 8.06
CA ALA A 84 13.79 -28.47 7.09
C ALA A 84 15.20 -28.96 7.45
N THR A 85 16.08 -28.03 7.87
CA THR A 85 17.45 -28.37 8.30
C THR A 85 17.44 -29.25 9.55
N ILE A 86 16.60 -28.93 10.54
CA ILE A 86 16.43 -29.72 11.76
C ILE A 86 15.93 -31.13 11.41
N ALA A 87 14.91 -31.24 10.56
CA ALA A 87 14.35 -32.52 10.15
C ALA A 87 15.39 -33.40 9.43
N GLU A 88 16.21 -32.82 8.55
CA GLU A 88 17.30 -33.55 7.88
C GLU A 88 18.34 -34.08 8.88
N LEU A 89 18.74 -33.27 9.85
CA LEU A 89 19.70 -33.68 10.89
C LEU A 89 19.10 -34.74 11.81
N GLU A 90 17.83 -34.61 12.19
CA GLU A 90 17.11 -35.60 13.00
C GLU A 90 16.95 -36.94 12.27
N GLN A 91 16.83 -36.94 10.94
CA GLN A 91 16.83 -38.16 10.14
C GLN A 91 18.23 -38.81 10.03
N LYS A 92 19.29 -38.00 9.89
CA LYS A 92 20.67 -38.51 9.75
C LYS A 92 21.19 -39.22 11.01
N ILE A 93 20.77 -38.79 12.19
CA ILE A 93 21.19 -39.39 13.47
C ILE A 93 20.91 -40.90 13.55
N PRO A 94 19.66 -41.39 13.40
CA PRO A 94 19.37 -42.83 13.45
C PRO A 94 20.02 -43.61 12.30
N GLU A 95 20.21 -43.00 11.12
CA GLU A 95 20.93 -43.63 10.01
C GLU A 95 22.40 -43.89 10.35
N LEU A 96 23.07 -42.91 10.98
CA LEU A 96 24.45 -43.04 11.46
C LEU A 96 24.55 -44.04 12.62
N GLU A 97 23.62 -44.01 13.57
CA GLU A 97 23.57 -44.97 14.67
C GLU A 97 23.41 -46.41 14.15
N LYS A 98 22.55 -46.62 13.14
CA LYS A 98 22.41 -47.91 12.47
C LYS A 98 23.69 -48.36 11.78
N LYS A 99 24.36 -47.49 11.02
CA LYS A 99 25.65 -47.81 10.37
C LYS A 99 26.73 -48.18 11.38
N ILE A 100 26.81 -47.46 12.49
CA ILE A 100 27.75 -47.76 13.58
C ILE A 100 27.48 -49.16 14.14
N GLN A 101 26.21 -49.54 14.31
CA GLN A 101 25.82 -50.86 14.77
C GLN A 101 26.19 -51.96 13.73
N GLU A 102 25.89 -51.74 12.45
CA GLU A 102 26.25 -52.68 11.38
C GLU A 102 27.77 -52.91 11.28
N VAL A 103 28.58 -51.83 11.39
CA VAL A 103 30.05 -51.95 11.43
C VAL A 103 30.52 -52.66 12.70
N GLN A 104 29.88 -52.43 13.84
CA GLN A 104 30.20 -53.16 15.08
C GLN A 104 29.90 -54.66 14.96
N GLU A 105 28.80 -55.04 14.31
CA GLU A 105 28.45 -56.45 14.08
C GLU A 105 29.46 -57.13 13.15
N LYS A 106 29.91 -56.44 12.08
CA LYS A 106 31.00 -56.91 11.22
C LYS A 106 32.31 -57.08 11.97
N LEU A 107 32.68 -56.10 12.81
CA LEU A 107 33.88 -56.19 13.65
C LEU A 107 33.80 -57.37 14.63
N ASN A 108 32.63 -57.60 15.24
CA ASN A 108 32.41 -58.75 16.11
C ASN A 108 32.53 -60.09 15.36
N TYR A 109 32.06 -60.14 14.11
CA TYR A 109 32.17 -61.31 13.25
C TYR A 109 33.63 -61.60 12.87
N GLU A 110 34.38 -60.58 12.46
CA GLU A 110 35.81 -60.68 12.13
C GLU A 110 36.63 -61.19 13.32
N ASN A 111 36.39 -60.62 14.51
CA ASN A 111 37.04 -61.05 15.75
C ASN A 111 36.72 -62.51 16.14
N ARG A 112 35.56 -63.04 15.74
CA ARG A 112 35.18 -64.44 15.98
C ARG A 112 35.81 -65.42 14.99
N LEU A 113 36.15 -64.97 13.79
CA LEU A 113 36.82 -65.78 12.76
C LEU A 113 38.31 -65.99 13.04
N SER A 114 38.95 -65.09 13.79
CA SER A 114 40.40 -65.14 14.09
C SER A 114 40.73 -65.02 15.60
N PRO A 115 40.34 -65.98 16.46
CA PRO A 115 40.66 -65.93 17.90
C PRO A 115 42.11 -66.32 18.25
N GLU A 116 42.83 -67.04 17.37
CA GLU A 116 44.22 -67.50 17.56
C GLU A 116 45.10 -67.11 16.38
N ARG A 117 45.67 -65.90 16.40
CA ARG A 117 46.83 -65.56 15.55
C ARG A 117 47.88 -64.84 16.37
N VAL A 118 48.59 -65.63 17.16
CA VAL A 118 49.90 -65.27 17.68
C VAL A 118 50.90 -65.50 16.55
N GLY A 119 51.38 -64.43 15.91
CA GLY A 119 52.71 -64.42 15.28
C GLY A 119 52.84 -64.60 13.76
N SER A 120 52.12 -63.85 12.93
CA SER A 120 52.57 -63.61 11.55
C SER A 120 52.27 -62.17 11.12
N ASP A 121 53.32 -61.42 10.82
CA ASP A 121 53.35 -59.96 10.65
C ASP A 121 52.65 -59.38 9.41
N ASP A 122 51.99 -60.16 8.55
CA ASP A 122 51.62 -59.65 7.22
C ASP A 122 50.13 -59.84 6.87
N GLU A 123 49.48 -58.70 6.61
CA GLU A 123 48.25 -58.42 5.85
C GLU A 123 46.83 -58.63 6.47
N ASP A 124 46.59 -59.57 7.40
CA ASP A 124 45.22 -59.82 7.91
C ASP A 124 44.75 -58.89 9.05
N ASP A 125 45.63 -58.11 9.68
CA ASP A 125 45.28 -57.08 10.68
C ASP A 125 44.69 -55.81 10.03
N THR A 126 44.53 -55.79 8.70
CA THR A 126 44.13 -54.59 7.96
C THR A 126 42.62 -54.34 8.01
N GLU A 127 41.79 -55.39 7.93
CA GLU A 127 40.32 -55.23 7.84
C GLU A 127 39.69 -54.91 9.20
N ALA A 128 40.14 -55.55 10.29
CA ALA A 128 39.70 -55.18 11.64
C ALA A 128 40.10 -53.73 12.00
N ARG A 129 41.34 -53.32 11.69
CA ARG A 129 41.79 -51.92 11.84
C ARG A 129 40.98 -50.96 10.98
N ARG A 130 40.62 -51.34 9.75
CA ARG A 130 39.76 -50.56 8.86
C ARG A 130 38.35 -50.40 9.43
N LEU A 131 37.72 -51.47 9.91
CA LEU A 131 36.39 -51.42 10.53
C LEU A 131 36.39 -50.59 11.82
N ILE A 132 37.45 -50.65 12.62
CA ILE A 132 37.63 -49.77 13.79
C ILE A 132 37.72 -48.31 13.34
N ALA A 133 38.55 -48.00 12.34
CA ALA A 133 38.68 -46.65 11.82
C ALA A 133 37.36 -46.12 11.21
N GLU A 134 36.64 -46.95 10.45
CA GLU A 134 35.32 -46.62 9.90
C GLU A 134 34.29 -46.34 11.00
N LYS A 135 34.25 -47.19 12.04
CA LYS A 135 33.35 -46.99 13.18
C LYS A 135 33.65 -45.69 13.93
N GLU A 136 34.92 -45.39 14.20
CA GLU A 136 35.30 -44.15 14.87
C GLU A 136 35.04 -42.91 13.98
N ALA A 137 35.21 -43.02 12.66
CA ALA A 137 34.81 -41.97 11.72
C ALA A 137 33.29 -41.72 11.75
N LEU A 138 32.47 -42.78 11.72
CA LEU A 138 31.01 -42.66 11.80
C LEU A 138 30.55 -42.09 13.15
N LYS A 139 31.20 -42.44 14.26
CA LYS A 139 30.93 -41.84 15.57
C LYS A 139 31.28 -40.35 15.59
N ALA A 140 32.41 -39.97 15.00
CA ALA A 140 32.79 -38.56 14.89
C ALA A 140 31.78 -37.78 14.02
N GLU A 141 31.28 -38.37 12.94
CA GLU A 141 30.20 -37.80 12.12
C GLU A 141 28.88 -37.68 12.89
N LEU A 142 28.51 -38.71 13.67
CA LEU A 142 27.33 -38.69 14.53
C LEU A 142 27.42 -37.56 15.57
N GLN A 143 28.58 -37.42 16.22
CA GLN A 143 28.81 -36.34 17.18
C GLN A 143 28.68 -34.97 16.51
N LYS A 144 29.34 -34.75 15.37
CA LYS A 144 29.22 -33.50 14.60
C LYS A 144 27.77 -33.21 14.18
N THR A 145 27.02 -34.25 13.81
CA THR A 145 25.60 -34.11 13.44
C THR A 145 24.74 -33.70 14.63
N LYS A 146 24.99 -34.27 15.82
CA LYS A 146 24.31 -33.88 17.08
C LYS A 146 24.64 -32.44 17.48
N GLU A 147 25.90 -32.02 17.37
CA GLU A 147 26.31 -30.63 17.61
C GLU A 147 25.69 -29.65 16.61
N ALA A 148 25.60 -30.05 15.34
CA ALA A 148 24.92 -29.28 14.30
C ALA A 148 23.42 -29.15 14.59
N LEU A 149 22.76 -30.22 15.06
CA LEU A 149 21.35 -30.22 15.44
C LEU A 149 21.08 -29.26 16.59
N ASP A 150 21.90 -29.29 17.64
CA ASP A 150 21.79 -28.36 18.77
C ASP A 150 21.97 -26.90 18.32
N THR A 151 22.91 -26.66 17.40
CA THR A 151 23.13 -25.34 16.82
C THR A 151 21.92 -24.89 15.99
N ALA A 152 21.36 -25.77 15.16
CA ALA A 152 20.17 -25.51 14.36
C ALA A 152 18.94 -25.22 15.23
N LYS A 153 18.74 -25.96 16.32
CA LYS A 153 17.65 -25.72 17.28
C LYS A 153 17.77 -24.38 17.98
N LYS A 154 18.99 -23.96 18.35
CA LYS A 154 19.25 -22.61 18.90
C LYS A 154 18.96 -21.52 17.87
N ALA A 155 19.37 -21.72 16.62
CA ALA A 155 19.09 -20.79 15.54
C ALA A 155 17.57 -20.67 15.28
N TYR A 156 16.85 -21.80 15.25
CA TYR A 156 15.39 -21.84 15.12
C TYR A 156 14.71 -21.00 16.22
N ALA A 157 15.10 -21.15 17.48
CA ALA A 157 14.54 -20.37 18.59
C ALA A 157 14.73 -18.86 18.36
N GLY A 158 15.91 -18.42 17.92
CA GLY A 158 16.16 -17.02 17.58
C GLY A 158 15.34 -16.52 16.38
N ILE A 159 15.07 -17.38 15.39
CA ILE A 159 14.22 -17.04 14.24
C ILE A 159 12.75 -16.92 14.66
N GLU A 160 12.26 -17.80 15.54
CA GLU A 160 10.90 -17.72 16.09
C GLU A 160 10.70 -16.41 16.87
N GLU A 161 11.68 -15.99 17.68
CA GLU A 161 11.65 -14.67 18.35
C GLU A 161 11.56 -13.53 17.34
N ARG A 162 12.36 -13.56 16.26
CA ARG A 162 12.29 -12.55 15.19
C ARG A 162 10.92 -12.51 14.53
N LYS A 163 10.32 -13.67 14.26
CA LYS A 163 8.96 -13.77 13.70
C LYS A 163 7.92 -13.20 14.66
N GLN A 164 8.03 -13.43 15.96
CA GLN A 164 7.14 -12.82 16.96
C GLN A 164 7.27 -11.30 17.00
N VAL A 165 8.51 -10.78 16.95
CA VAL A 165 8.76 -9.34 16.87
C VAL A 165 8.18 -8.75 15.58
N ALA A 166 8.36 -9.43 14.45
CA ALA A 166 7.78 -9.00 13.17
C ALA A 166 6.25 -9.01 13.19
N ALA A 167 5.63 -10.02 13.80
CA ALA A 167 4.18 -10.09 13.99
C ALA A 167 3.66 -8.92 14.84
N ALA A 168 4.34 -8.62 15.95
CA ALA A 168 3.98 -7.49 16.82
C ALA A 168 4.14 -6.14 16.11
N LYS A 169 5.17 -5.97 15.27
CA LYS A 169 5.33 -4.79 14.43
C LYS A 169 4.20 -4.65 13.41
N LEU A 170 3.80 -5.75 12.77
CA LEU A 170 2.71 -5.76 11.80
C LEU A 170 1.37 -5.39 12.47
N ASP A 171 1.09 -5.95 13.66
CA ASP A 171 -0.10 -5.58 14.44
C ASP A 171 -0.09 -4.09 14.83
N ALA A 172 1.04 -3.59 15.33
CA ALA A 172 1.20 -2.18 15.68
C ALA A 172 1.02 -1.26 14.46
N ALA A 173 1.54 -1.64 13.29
CA ALA A 173 1.37 -0.90 12.04
C ALA A 173 -0.09 -0.84 11.59
N ASN A 174 -0.80 -1.98 11.63
CA ASN A 174 -2.22 -2.04 11.30
C ASN A 174 -3.07 -1.18 12.25
N LYS A 175 -2.77 -1.22 13.56
CA LYS A 175 -3.43 -0.37 14.54
C LYS A 175 -3.16 1.12 14.32
N ALA A 176 -1.92 1.48 13.99
CA ALA A 176 -1.57 2.86 13.66
C ALA A 176 -2.30 3.34 12.40
N PHE A 177 -2.40 2.50 11.37
CA PHE A 177 -3.11 2.81 10.13
C PHE A 177 -4.58 3.17 10.36
N ALA A 178 -5.30 2.44 11.23
CA ALA A 178 -6.68 2.76 11.55
C ALA A 178 -6.84 4.19 12.11
N GLY A 179 -5.90 4.65 12.95
CA GLY A 179 -5.90 6.02 13.46
C GLY A 179 -5.55 7.07 12.40
N VAL A 180 -4.70 6.72 11.43
CA VAL A 180 -4.36 7.60 10.31
C VAL A 180 -5.50 7.70 9.30
N GLU A 181 -6.20 6.60 9.03
CA GLU A 181 -7.39 6.56 8.18
C GLU A 181 -8.50 7.45 8.74
N GLU A 182 -8.74 7.41 10.05
CA GLU A 182 -9.70 8.29 10.71
C GLU A 182 -9.31 9.77 10.56
N LYS A 183 -8.04 10.12 10.79
CA LYS A 183 -7.53 11.50 10.60
C LYS A 183 -7.68 11.98 9.16
N HIS A 184 -7.38 11.12 8.18
CA HIS A 184 -7.56 11.44 6.77
C HIS A 184 -9.03 11.68 6.42
N ALA A 185 -9.94 10.85 6.95
CA ALA A 185 -11.39 11.06 6.79
C ALA A 185 -11.86 12.38 7.42
N GLN A 186 -11.38 12.71 8.62
CA GLN A 186 -11.68 13.99 9.26
C GLN A 186 -11.13 15.19 8.46
N ALA A 187 -9.94 15.09 7.89
CA ALA A 187 -9.37 16.13 7.03
C ALA A 187 -10.17 16.31 5.74
N MET A 188 -10.61 15.22 5.11
CA MET A 188 -11.51 15.25 3.94
C MET A 188 -12.82 15.98 4.26
N ALA A 189 -13.44 15.67 5.40
CA ALA A 189 -14.69 16.31 5.83
C ALA A 189 -14.51 17.81 6.09
N LYS A 190 -13.45 18.18 6.83
CA LYS A 190 -13.12 19.59 7.10
C LYS A 190 -12.84 20.39 5.83
N PHE A 191 -12.12 19.79 4.88
CA PHE A 191 -11.89 20.42 3.58
C PHE A 191 -13.20 20.62 2.80
N ALA A 192 -14.07 19.61 2.76
CA ALA A 192 -15.36 19.72 2.08
C ALA A 192 -16.23 20.84 2.66
N GLU A 193 -16.28 20.97 3.99
CA GLU A 193 -17.00 22.04 4.68
C GLU A 193 -16.39 23.41 4.40
N ALA A 194 -15.08 23.57 4.56
CA ALA A 194 -14.40 24.85 4.32
C ALA A 194 -14.50 25.28 2.85
N PHE A 195 -14.39 24.34 1.91
CA PHE A 195 -14.49 24.64 0.48
C PHE A 195 -15.92 25.02 0.07
N ALA A 196 -16.94 24.39 0.65
CA ALA A 196 -18.33 24.80 0.45
C ALA A 196 -18.57 26.21 0.99
N ALA A 197 -18.11 26.52 2.21
CA ALA A 197 -18.22 27.86 2.79
C ALA A 197 -17.53 28.93 1.93
N TYR A 198 -16.33 28.63 1.41
CA TYR A 198 -15.62 29.52 0.50
C TYR A 198 -16.41 29.80 -0.78
N LYS A 199 -16.97 28.76 -1.42
CA LYS A 199 -17.83 28.96 -2.59
C LYS A 199 -19.04 29.83 -2.30
N GLU A 200 -19.70 29.65 -1.17
CA GLU A 200 -20.86 30.47 -0.79
C GLU A 200 -20.45 31.93 -0.54
N ALA A 201 -19.35 32.17 0.16
CA ALA A 201 -18.85 33.51 0.43
C ALA A 201 -18.46 34.25 -0.86
N VAL A 202 -17.75 33.57 -1.78
CA VAL A 202 -17.43 34.11 -3.11
C VAL A 202 -18.71 34.45 -3.88
N LYS A 203 -19.71 33.57 -3.88
CA LYS A 203 -20.99 33.84 -4.55
C LYS A 203 -21.71 35.05 -3.95
N ALA A 204 -21.67 35.22 -2.63
CA ALA A 204 -22.25 36.37 -1.95
C ALA A 204 -21.53 37.67 -2.32
N GLU A 205 -20.19 37.65 -2.37
CA GLU A 205 -19.39 38.80 -2.80
C GLU A 205 -19.68 39.18 -4.25
N LEU A 206 -19.68 38.20 -5.17
CA LEU A 206 -19.96 38.45 -6.57
C LEU A 206 -21.36 39.04 -6.78
N LYS A 207 -22.37 38.55 -6.05
CA LYS A 207 -23.73 39.13 -6.08
C LYS A 207 -23.75 40.55 -5.53
N ALA A 208 -23.06 40.81 -4.43
CA ALA A 208 -22.96 42.15 -3.85
C ALA A 208 -22.25 43.14 -4.80
N ALA A 209 -21.29 42.66 -5.60
CA ALA A 209 -20.63 43.42 -6.65
C ALA A 209 -21.45 43.60 -7.94
N GLY A 210 -22.63 42.97 -8.07
CA GLY A 210 -23.50 43.07 -9.25
C GLY A 210 -23.26 42.02 -10.34
N ALA A 211 -22.56 40.92 -10.04
CA ALA A 211 -22.38 39.82 -10.98
C ALA A 211 -23.70 39.11 -11.29
N SER A 212 -23.86 38.65 -12.54
CA SER A 212 -25.02 37.83 -12.93
C SER A 212 -24.97 36.41 -12.36
N ASP A 213 -26.13 35.76 -12.28
CA ASP A 213 -26.27 34.35 -11.83
C ASP A 213 -25.49 33.35 -12.68
N PHE A 214 -25.12 33.72 -13.91
CA PHE A 214 -24.26 32.88 -14.74
C PHE A 214 -22.89 32.64 -14.10
N TYR A 215 -22.31 33.68 -13.47
CA TYR A 215 -20.98 33.61 -12.86
C TYR A 215 -20.99 32.86 -11.53
N THR A 216 -22.04 33.01 -10.73
CA THR A 216 -22.19 32.25 -9.48
C THR A 216 -22.31 30.75 -9.75
N LYS A 217 -22.99 30.35 -10.84
CA LYS A 217 -23.04 28.95 -11.29
C LYS A 217 -21.67 28.41 -11.75
N LYS A 218 -20.78 29.26 -12.29
CA LYS A 218 -19.41 28.86 -12.61
C LYS A 218 -18.60 28.57 -11.34
N ILE A 219 -18.81 29.33 -10.26
CA ILE A 219 -18.16 29.05 -8.97
C ILE A 219 -18.55 27.67 -8.43
N ASP A 220 -19.82 27.27 -8.56
CA ASP A 220 -20.26 25.94 -8.13
C ASP A 220 -19.50 24.81 -8.83
N SER A 221 -19.20 25.00 -10.13
CA SER A 221 -18.49 24.02 -10.96
C SER A 221 -16.98 23.90 -10.69
N ALA A 222 -16.39 24.85 -9.97
CA ALA A 222 -14.97 24.82 -9.65
C ALA A 222 -14.67 23.75 -8.58
N ASN A 223 -13.65 22.94 -8.80
CA ASN A 223 -13.33 21.81 -7.90
C ASN A 223 -12.09 22.06 -7.01
N THR A 224 -11.45 23.22 -7.14
CA THR A 224 -10.24 23.58 -6.38
C THR A 224 -10.36 24.97 -5.80
N VAL A 225 -9.70 25.21 -4.67
CA VAL A 225 -9.64 26.52 -4.01
C VAL A 225 -9.03 27.56 -4.96
N ALA A 226 -7.92 27.21 -5.59
CA ALA A 226 -7.28 28.06 -6.61
C ALA A 226 -8.21 28.37 -7.79
N GLY A 227 -9.00 27.40 -8.25
CA GLY A 227 -9.95 27.60 -9.35
C GLY A 227 -11.07 28.59 -8.99
N VAL A 228 -11.61 28.49 -7.78
CA VAL A 228 -12.60 29.47 -7.27
C VAL A 228 -11.97 30.85 -7.15
N LYS A 229 -10.74 30.95 -6.62
CA LYS A 229 -10.00 32.21 -6.51
C LYS A 229 -9.79 32.90 -7.86
N THR A 230 -9.27 32.18 -8.85
CA THR A 230 -9.04 32.72 -10.19
C THR A 230 -10.34 33.18 -10.86
N LEU A 231 -11.43 32.42 -10.69
CA LEU A 231 -12.73 32.82 -11.21
C LEU A 231 -13.23 34.10 -10.53
N ARG A 232 -13.15 34.17 -9.20
CA ARG A 232 -13.50 35.37 -8.41
C ARG A 232 -12.78 36.60 -8.93
N GLU A 233 -11.45 36.54 -9.03
CA GLU A 233 -10.61 37.65 -9.49
C GLU A 233 -10.96 38.09 -10.92
N MET A 234 -11.12 37.15 -11.84
CA MET A 234 -11.49 37.43 -13.24
C MET A 234 -12.87 38.10 -13.37
N ILE A 235 -13.84 37.65 -12.58
CA ILE A 235 -15.20 38.19 -12.60
C ILE A 235 -15.21 39.61 -12.02
N LEU A 236 -14.54 39.83 -10.88
CA LEU A 236 -14.46 41.15 -10.26
C LEU A 236 -13.75 42.16 -11.16
N ASP A 237 -12.66 41.78 -11.83
CA ASP A 237 -11.96 42.63 -12.81
C ASP A 237 -12.88 43.03 -13.97
N SER A 238 -13.68 42.08 -14.47
CA SER A 238 -14.63 42.33 -15.56
C SER A 238 -15.78 43.27 -15.16
N ILE A 239 -16.16 43.30 -13.88
CA ILE A 239 -17.20 44.20 -13.35
C ILE A 239 -16.63 45.59 -13.06
N ALA A 240 -15.40 45.67 -12.54
CA ALA A 240 -14.75 46.93 -12.18
C ALA A 240 -14.32 47.75 -13.42
N LYS A 241 -14.14 47.09 -14.57
CA LYS A 241 -13.80 47.76 -15.83
C LYS A 241 -15.10 48.26 -16.48
N PRO A 242 -15.34 49.59 -16.56
CA PRO A 242 -16.51 50.10 -17.27
C PRO A 242 -16.40 49.66 -18.73
N GLU A 243 -17.43 48.97 -19.19
CA GLU A 243 -17.64 48.63 -20.59
C GLU A 243 -17.58 49.95 -21.38
N VAL A 244 -16.50 50.19 -22.12
CA VAL A 244 -16.54 51.14 -23.23
C VAL A 244 -17.63 50.60 -24.14
N GLU A 245 -18.70 51.38 -24.33
CA GLU A 245 -19.80 51.05 -25.23
C GLU A 245 -19.25 50.42 -26.52
N PRO A 246 -19.82 49.31 -27.02
CA PRO A 246 -19.69 49.01 -28.44
C PRO A 246 -20.45 50.11 -29.19
N GLU A 247 -19.77 51.20 -29.52
CA GLU A 247 -20.27 52.17 -30.51
C GLU A 247 -20.60 51.41 -31.80
N ALA A 248 -21.87 51.56 -32.19
CA ALA A 248 -22.43 51.31 -33.49
C ALA A 248 -22.35 49.88 -34.05
N LYS A 249 -23.55 49.28 -34.21
CA LYS A 249 -23.87 48.49 -35.41
C LYS A 249 -23.32 49.21 -36.65
N PRO A 250 -22.41 48.61 -37.43
CA PRO A 250 -22.35 48.94 -38.84
C PRO A 250 -23.57 48.27 -39.50
N GLU A 251 -24.39 49.05 -40.17
CA GLU A 251 -25.39 48.55 -41.11
C GLU A 251 -24.77 47.52 -42.07
N PRO A 252 -25.53 46.49 -42.49
CA PRO A 252 -25.06 45.55 -43.50
C PRO A 252 -24.97 46.29 -44.85
N LYS A 253 -23.74 46.59 -45.29
CA LYS A 253 -23.45 46.95 -46.69
C LYS A 253 -22.96 45.72 -47.47
N PRO A 254 -23.23 45.68 -48.79
CA PRO A 254 -23.55 44.46 -49.53
C PRO A 254 -22.33 43.60 -49.84
N GLU A 255 -22.62 42.31 -50.04
CA GLU A 255 -21.71 41.26 -50.50
C GLU A 255 -20.69 41.73 -51.56
N PRO A 256 -19.38 41.65 -51.29
CA PRO A 256 -18.40 41.54 -52.34
C PRO A 256 -18.39 40.09 -52.86
N LYS A 257 -18.46 39.98 -54.19
CA LYS A 257 -18.43 38.74 -54.98
C LYS A 257 -17.35 37.75 -54.52
N PRO A 258 -17.60 36.44 -54.61
CA PRO A 258 -16.61 35.41 -54.30
C PRO A 258 -15.44 35.46 -55.29
N GLU A 259 -14.25 35.78 -54.78
CA GLU A 259 -12.99 35.53 -55.46
C GLU A 259 -12.54 34.06 -55.24
N PRO A 260 -11.74 33.52 -56.18
CA PRO A 260 -11.73 32.09 -56.48
C PRO A 260 -10.96 31.24 -55.47
N LYS A 261 -11.42 29.99 -55.37
CA LYS A 261 -10.87 28.87 -54.59
C LYS A 261 -9.33 28.84 -54.58
N PRO A 262 -8.69 28.80 -53.39
CA PRO A 262 -7.34 28.27 -53.27
C PRO A 262 -7.35 26.78 -53.65
N GLU A 263 -6.47 26.41 -54.58
CA GLU A 263 -6.19 25.02 -54.89
C GLU A 263 -5.81 24.23 -53.62
N PRO A 264 -6.36 23.02 -53.43
CA PRO A 264 -6.00 22.18 -52.30
C PRO A 264 -4.52 21.78 -52.39
N LYS A 265 -3.75 22.13 -51.35
CA LYS A 265 -2.43 21.52 -51.13
C LYS A 265 -2.58 20.01 -51.04
N PRO A 266 -1.70 19.23 -51.69
CA PRO A 266 -1.77 17.78 -51.69
C PRO A 266 -1.68 17.20 -50.28
N GLU A 267 -2.51 16.19 -50.05
CA GLU A 267 -2.62 15.42 -48.81
C GLU A 267 -1.24 14.89 -48.37
N PRO A 268 -0.86 15.05 -47.08
CA PRO A 268 0.24 14.27 -46.54
C PRO A 268 -0.16 12.79 -46.58
N LYS A 269 0.69 11.99 -47.22
CA LYS A 269 0.61 10.52 -47.26
C LYS A 269 0.38 9.97 -45.84
N PRO A 270 -0.51 8.99 -45.66
CA PRO A 270 -0.66 8.29 -44.40
C PRO A 270 0.68 7.69 -43.98
N GLU A 271 1.13 8.00 -42.77
CA GLU A 271 2.19 7.23 -42.13
C GLU A 271 1.77 5.75 -42.07
N PRO A 272 2.69 4.81 -42.36
CA PRO A 272 2.40 3.40 -42.32
C PRO A 272 1.97 2.99 -40.90
N LYS A 273 0.83 2.27 -40.85
CA LYS A 273 0.32 1.61 -39.65
C LYS A 273 1.44 0.84 -38.95
N PRO A 274 1.60 0.99 -37.62
CA PRO A 274 2.45 0.10 -36.85
C PRO A 274 2.00 -1.34 -37.07
N GLU A 275 2.94 -2.21 -37.42
CA GLU A 275 2.72 -3.65 -37.51
C GLU A 275 2.11 -4.17 -36.19
N PRO A 276 1.07 -5.01 -36.25
CA PRO A 276 0.53 -5.63 -35.05
C PRO A 276 1.60 -6.49 -34.39
N LYS A 277 1.88 -6.20 -33.13
CA LYS A 277 2.68 -7.07 -32.26
C LYS A 277 2.09 -8.49 -32.30
N PRO A 278 2.94 -9.53 -32.42
CA PRO A 278 2.48 -10.91 -32.41
C PRO A 278 1.66 -11.21 -31.16
N GLU A 279 0.50 -11.83 -31.36
CA GLU A 279 -0.32 -12.37 -30.27
C GLU A 279 0.52 -13.33 -29.42
N PRO A 280 0.52 -13.19 -28.08
CA PRO A 280 1.14 -14.18 -27.22
C PRO A 280 0.39 -15.51 -27.37
N LYS A 281 1.14 -16.54 -27.77
CA LYS A 281 0.67 -17.93 -27.83
C LYS A 281 -0.07 -18.30 -26.53
N PRO A 282 -1.25 -18.93 -26.61
CA PRO A 282 -1.95 -19.42 -25.43
C PRO A 282 -1.07 -20.40 -24.66
N LYS A 283 -0.91 -20.16 -23.36
CA LYS A 283 -0.27 -21.10 -22.43
C LYS A 283 -1.06 -22.43 -22.46
N PRO A 284 -0.36 -23.58 -22.44
CA PRO A 284 -1.02 -24.89 -22.35
C PRO A 284 -1.92 -24.96 -21.13
N GLN A 285 -3.16 -25.42 -21.33
CA GLN A 285 -4.07 -25.74 -20.24
C GLN A 285 -3.43 -26.78 -19.31
N PRO A 286 -3.47 -26.59 -17.98
CA PRO A 286 -3.11 -27.64 -17.05
C PRO A 286 -4.06 -28.84 -17.24
N LYS A 287 -3.47 -30.03 -17.40
CA LYS A 287 -4.20 -31.30 -17.44
C LYS A 287 -5.07 -31.44 -16.17
N PRO A 288 -6.31 -31.94 -16.30
CA PRO A 288 -7.12 -32.29 -15.14
C PRO A 288 -6.38 -33.31 -14.27
N ALA A 289 -6.26 -33.01 -12.97
CA ALA A 289 -5.82 -33.98 -11.99
C ALA A 289 -6.83 -35.14 -11.90
N PRO A 290 -6.35 -36.39 -11.75
CA PRO A 290 -7.21 -37.56 -11.64
C PRO A 290 -8.15 -37.48 -10.42
N ALA A 291 -9.36 -37.97 -10.63
CA ALA A 291 -10.48 -37.93 -9.69
C ALA A 291 -10.16 -38.54 -8.31
N PRO A 292 -10.72 -37.99 -7.22
CA PRO A 292 -10.64 -38.60 -5.90
C PRO A 292 -11.44 -39.91 -5.87
N LYS A 293 -10.77 -40.95 -5.36
CA LYS A 293 -11.36 -42.27 -5.06
C LYS A 293 -12.36 -42.11 -3.89
N PRO A 294 -13.56 -42.70 -3.96
CA PRO A 294 -14.57 -42.58 -2.91
C PRO A 294 -14.30 -43.57 -1.78
N GLU A 295 -14.03 -43.07 -0.56
CA GLU A 295 -14.10 -43.88 0.65
C GLU A 295 -15.11 -43.31 1.65
N ALA A 296 -16.21 -44.05 1.74
CA ALA A 296 -16.91 -44.45 2.95
C ALA A 296 -17.20 -43.40 4.04
N LYS A 297 -18.43 -42.89 3.94
CA LYS A 297 -19.39 -42.61 5.03
C LYS A 297 -19.16 -43.43 6.31
N LYS A 298 -19.00 -42.75 7.45
CA LYS A 298 -19.59 -43.21 8.72
C LYS A 298 -20.00 -42.01 9.58
N GLU A 299 -21.31 -41.87 9.71
CA GLU A 299 -22.00 -41.05 10.71
C GLU A 299 -21.82 -41.66 12.09
N GLU A 300 -21.56 -40.85 13.12
CA GLU A 300 -22.23 -41.05 14.42
C GLU A 300 -22.30 -39.77 15.27
N LYS A 301 -23.34 -39.72 16.10
CA LYS A 301 -24.00 -38.55 16.68
C LYS A 301 -23.32 -37.97 17.93
N LYS A 302 -23.40 -36.62 18.01
CA LYS A 302 -23.89 -35.78 19.13
C LYS A 302 -23.33 -35.99 20.55
N ALA A 303 -22.57 -35.00 21.04
CA ALA A 303 -22.69 -34.45 22.40
C ALA A 303 -21.95 -33.10 22.54
N ALA A 304 -22.67 -32.06 22.98
CA ALA A 304 -22.12 -30.94 23.76
C ALA A 304 -22.27 -31.30 25.26
N PRO A 305 -21.56 -30.71 26.27
CA PRO A 305 -21.27 -29.27 26.40
C PRO A 305 -19.99 -28.83 27.18
N LYS A 306 -19.84 -27.49 27.35
CA LYS A 306 -18.98 -26.68 28.27
C LYS A 306 -17.54 -26.43 27.77
N GLN A 307 -17.21 -25.24 27.26
CA GLN A 307 -16.87 -23.98 27.95
C GLN A 307 -15.80 -24.13 29.05
N ASP A 308 -14.54 -24.03 28.65
CA ASP A 308 -13.42 -23.61 29.50
C ASP A 308 -12.83 -22.31 28.95
N ALA A 309 -12.87 -21.29 29.80
CA ALA A 309 -12.33 -19.96 29.54
C ALA A 309 -10.81 -19.98 29.77
N ASN A 310 -10.01 -20.16 28.71
CA ASN A 310 -8.66 -19.55 28.56
C ASN A 310 -8.00 -19.84 27.19
N LYS A 311 -8.70 -19.58 26.08
CA LYS A 311 -8.07 -19.47 24.76
C LYS A 311 -8.67 -18.31 23.99
N LEU A 312 -7.83 -17.36 23.62
CA LEU A 312 -8.17 -16.30 22.68
C LEU A 312 -8.55 -16.93 21.34
N PRO A 313 -9.57 -16.42 20.64
CA PRO A 313 -9.96 -16.96 19.34
C PRO A 313 -8.82 -16.75 18.33
N SER A 314 -8.49 -17.83 17.62
CA SER A 314 -7.56 -17.81 16.49
C SER A 314 -8.29 -17.19 15.29
N THR A 315 -7.94 -15.96 14.93
CA THR A 315 -8.46 -15.26 13.74
C THR A 315 -7.63 -15.59 12.49
N GLY A 316 -7.45 -16.87 12.20
CA GLY A 316 -6.57 -17.35 11.13
C GLY A 316 -7.18 -18.35 10.15
N GLU A 317 -8.50 -18.57 10.15
CA GLU A 317 -9.15 -19.48 9.20
C GLU A 317 -9.77 -18.71 8.02
N ALA A 318 -9.26 -19.01 6.82
CA ALA A 318 -9.61 -18.37 5.54
C ALA A 318 -11.01 -18.77 5.00
N THR A 319 -12.00 -18.99 5.86
CA THR A 319 -13.28 -19.63 5.49
C THR A 319 -14.53 -18.89 5.96
N ASN A 320 -14.42 -17.67 6.50
CA ASN A 320 -15.60 -16.84 6.80
C ASN A 320 -15.81 -15.72 5.76
N PRO A 321 -16.82 -15.80 4.87
CA PRO A 321 -17.03 -14.88 3.76
C PRO A 321 -17.57 -13.48 4.16
N PHE A 322 -17.70 -13.18 5.46
CA PHE A 322 -18.35 -11.95 5.92
C PHE A 322 -17.42 -10.75 6.15
N PHE A 323 -16.09 -10.91 6.13
CA PHE A 323 -15.16 -9.79 6.37
C PHE A 323 -14.20 -9.47 5.21
N THR A 324 -14.10 -10.32 4.18
CA THR A 324 -13.12 -10.15 3.10
C THR A 324 -13.66 -9.42 1.86
N ALA A 325 -14.99 -9.30 1.71
CA ALA A 325 -15.59 -8.75 0.50
C ALA A 325 -15.78 -7.22 0.49
N ALA A 326 -15.75 -6.55 1.65
CA ALA A 326 -16.02 -5.11 1.72
C ALA A 326 -14.81 -4.23 1.30
N ALA A 327 -13.59 -4.76 1.31
CA ALA A 327 -12.38 -3.99 1.02
C ALA A 327 -11.93 -3.99 -0.47
N LEU A 328 -12.55 -4.82 -1.33
CA LEU A 328 -12.13 -4.96 -2.74
C LEU A 328 -13.06 -4.32 -3.79
N ALA A 329 -14.13 -3.64 -3.39
CA ALA A 329 -15.16 -3.13 -4.31
C ALA A 329 -15.09 -1.61 -4.64
N VAL A 330 -14.14 -0.84 -4.08
CA VAL A 330 -14.09 0.62 -4.30
C VAL A 330 -13.11 1.05 -5.42
N MET A 331 -12.26 0.15 -5.94
CA MET A 331 -11.20 0.48 -6.90
C MET A 331 -11.56 0.33 -8.40
N ALA A 332 -12.85 0.33 -8.80
CA ALA A 332 -13.21 0.18 -10.22
C ALA A 332 -14.49 0.91 -10.68
N GLY A 333 -14.89 2.01 -10.03
CA GLY A 333 -16.24 2.56 -10.19
C GLY A 333 -16.40 4.03 -10.57
N ALA A 334 -15.37 4.77 -10.98
CA ALA A 334 -15.55 6.17 -11.39
C ALA A 334 -14.57 6.58 -12.49
N GLY A 335 -14.95 6.41 -13.75
CA GLY A 335 -14.16 6.99 -14.83
C GLY A 335 -14.44 6.54 -16.25
N VAL A 336 -15.70 6.47 -16.71
CA VAL A 336 -16.01 6.70 -18.14
C VAL A 336 -17.40 7.30 -18.28
N ALA A 337 -17.48 8.62 -18.50
CA ALA A 337 -18.66 9.27 -19.04
C ALA A 337 -18.29 10.02 -20.32
N ALA A 338 -19.05 9.70 -21.37
CA ALA A 338 -19.44 10.55 -22.49
C ALA A 338 -18.39 10.98 -23.53
N VAL A 339 -18.33 10.24 -24.65
CA VAL A 339 -18.25 10.85 -25.98
C VAL A 339 -19.48 10.40 -26.78
N SER A 340 -20.47 11.29 -26.83
CA SER A 340 -21.55 11.23 -27.81
C SER A 340 -21.05 11.83 -29.12
N THR A 341 -21.09 11.09 -30.21
CA THR A 341 -21.22 11.70 -31.54
C THR A 341 -22.49 11.20 -32.22
N ARG A 342 -23.38 12.17 -32.46
CA ARG A 342 -24.53 12.09 -33.37
C ARG A 342 -24.05 11.81 -34.80
N ARG A 343 -24.80 10.97 -35.53
CA ARG A 343 -25.22 11.14 -36.94
C ARG A 343 -26.39 10.18 -37.16
N LYS A 344 -27.65 10.64 -37.08
CA LYS A 344 -28.48 11.18 -38.19
C LYS A 344 -28.52 10.27 -39.43
N GLU A 345 -29.65 9.59 -39.57
CA GLU A 345 -30.48 9.35 -40.75
C GLU A 345 -29.78 9.24 -42.11
N ASN A 346 -29.90 8.05 -42.72
CA ASN A 346 -30.61 7.82 -43.97
C ASN A 346 -31.03 6.35 -44.05
#